data_AF-A0A967KP67-F1
#
_entry.id   AF-A0A967KP67-F1
#
_cell.length_a   1.000
_cell.length_b   1.000
_cell.length_c   1.000
_cell.angle_alpha   90.00
_cell.angle_beta   90.00
_cell.angle_gamma   90.00
#
_symmetry.space_group_name_H-M   'P 1'
#
loop_
_entity.id
_entity.type
_entity.pdbx_description
1 polymer ?
#
loop_
_entity_poly.entity_id
_entity_poly.type
_entity_poly.pdbx_seq_one_letter_code
_entity_poly.pdbx_strand_id
1 'polypeptide(L)'
;DWVAVKIAAHSGRLKTCQGEIIEVLGDPADPRVEMKASACRHNIPLHFTDAVKQAAKKVPADIVDEDTKDRTDLRHLPFVT
;
A
#
# COMPACT_ATOMS: atom_id res chain seq x y z
N ASP A 1 -21.96 5.32 -3.71
CA ASP A 1 -20.53 5.11 -3.42
C ASP A 1 -20.33 4.14 -2.27
N TRP A 2 -19.30 3.30 -2.36
CA TRP A 2 -18.83 2.46 -1.26
C TRP A 2 -18.01 3.29 -0.27
N VAL A 3 -18.13 2.91 1.01
CA VAL A 3 -17.46 3.57 2.13
C VAL A 3 -16.87 2.53 3.08
N ALA A 4 -15.67 2.81 3.60
CA ALA A 4 -15.07 2.04 4.68
C ALA A 4 -15.46 2.69 6.02
N VAL A 5 -15.92 1.86 6.96
CA VAL A 5 -16.44 2.31 8.26
C VAL A 5 -15.70 1.60 9.38
N LYS A 6 -15.17 2.38 10.31
CA LYS A 6 -14.66 1.87 11.58
C LYS A 6 -15.79 1.80 12.59
N ILE A 7 -16.10 0.61 13.09
CA ILE A 7 -17.13 0.42 14.10
C ILE A 7 -16.67 1.04 15.41
N ALA A 8 -17.42 2.02 15.92
CA ALA A 8 -17.17 2.72 17.17
C ALA A 8 -17.92 2.09 18.35
N ALA A 9 -19.15 1.62 18.11
CA ALA A 9 -19.94 0.88 19.10
C ALA A 9 -20.71 -0.25 18.42
N HIS A 10 -20.58 -1.46 18.98
CA HIS A 10 -21.35 -2.61 18.55
C HIS A 10 -22.83 -2.43 18.88
N SER A 11 -23.72 -2.99 18.05
CA SER A 11 -25.15 -3.00 18.31
C SER A 11 -25.48 -3.79 19.58
N GLY A 12 -26.35 -3.23 20.42
CA GLY A 12 -26.92 -3.91 21.58
C GLY A 12 -28.43 -4.12 21.40
N ARG A 13 -29.07 -4.76 22.40
CA ARG A 13 -30.50 -5.11 22.38
C ARG A 13 -31.47 -3.95 22.07
N LEU A 14 -31.03 -2.71 22.31
CA LEU A 14 -31.80 -1.47 22.13
C LEU A 14 -31.03 -0.38 21.36
N LYS A 15 -29.81 -0.66 20.88
CA LYS A 15 -28.95 0.35 20.23
C LYS A 15 -28.43 -0.17 18.90
N THR A 16 -28.57 0.64 17.86
CA THR A 16 -28.00 0.38 16.54
C THR A 16 -26.47 0.49 16.58
N CYS A 17 -25.81 -0.21 15.66
CA CYS A 17 -24.37 -0.13 15.49
C CYS A 17 -23.99 1.31 15.08
N GLN A 18 -22.96 1.87 15.72
CA GLN A 18 -22.42 3.17 15.37
C GLN A 18 -21.01 3.01 14.84
N GLY A 19 -20.69 3.72 13.78
CA GLY A 19 -19.38 3.70 13.17
C GLY A 19 -19.04 5.03 12.52
N GLU A 20 -17.74 5.28 12.40
CA GLU A 20 -17.18 6.46 11.76
C GLU A 20 -16.73 6.07 10.35
N ILE A 21 -17.13 6.86 9.36
CA ILE A 21 -16.63 6.72 8.00
C ILE A 21 -15.17 7.14 8.01
N ILE A 22 -14.27 6.21 7.68
CA ILE A 22 -12.82 6.47 7.63
C ILE A 22 -12.35 6.79 6.21
N GLU A 23 -13.04 6.28 5.19
CA GLU A 23 -12.70 6.52 3.79
C GLU A 23 -13.93 6.35 2.89
N VAL A 24 -14.08 7.23 1.89
CA VAL A 24 -15.02 7.04 0.78
C VAL A 24 -14.25 6.40 -0.37
N LEU A 25 -14.63 5.18 -0.74
CA LEU A 25 -13.89 4.39 -1.73
C LEU A 25 -14.25 4.80 -3.17
N GLY A 26 -15.53 5.08 -3.44
CA GLY A 26 -16.01 5.57 -4.74
C GLY A 26 -17.16 4.74 -5.34
N ASP A 27 -17.35 4.85 -6.66
CA ASP A 27 -18.40 4.13 -7.40
C ASP A 27 -18.14 2.61 -7.40
N PRO A 28 -19.12 1.77 -6.97
CA PRO A 28 -18.99 0.32 -7.01
C PRO A 28 -18.74 -0.28 -8.42
N ALA A 29 -19.07 0.45 -9.49
CA ALA A 29 -18.82 0.00 -10.86
C ALA A 29 -17.36 0.19 -11.30
N ASP A 30 -16.54 0.94 -10.56
CA ASP A 30 -15.13 1.14 -10.86
C ASP A 30 -14.27 -0.02 -10.30
N PRO A 31 -13.54 -0.78 -11.15
CA PRO A 31 -12.64 -1.85 -10.69
C PRO A 31 -11.59 -1.40 -9.66
N ARG A 32 -11.21 -0.12 -9.64
CA ARG A 32 -10.29 0.44 -8.63
C ARG A 32 -10.91 0.44 -7.24
N VAL A 33 -12.23 0.61 -7.15
CA VAL A 33 -12.98 0.60 -5.88
C VAL A 33 -13.05 -0.82 -5.33
N GLU A 34 -13.28 -1.80 -6.19
CA GLU A 34 -13.26 -3.22 -5.82
C GLU A 34 -11.87 -3.65 -5.28
N MET A 35 -10.79 -3.21 -5.93
CA MET A 35 -9.42 -3.44 -5.46
C MET A 35 -9.21 -2.85 -4.04
N LYS A 36 -9.60 -1.60 -3.81
CA LYS A 36 -9.45 -0.95 -2.49
C LYS A 36 -10.30 -1.64 -1.42
N ALA A 37 -11.53 -2.02 -1.75
CA ALA A 37 -12.42 -2.72 -0.83
C ALA A 37 -11.86 -4.10 -0.44
N SER A 38 -11.29 -4.83 -1.41
CA SER A 38 -10.61 -6.10 -1.16
C SER A 38 -9.41 -5.93 -0.23
N ALA A 39 -8.58 -4.91 -0.49
CA ALA A 39 -7.47 -4.57 0.40
C ALA A 39 -7.94 -4.25 1.82
N CYS A 40 -8.98 -3.42 1.96
CA CYS A 40 -9.56 -3.08 3.27
C CYS A 40 -10.10 -4.33 4.00
N ARG A 41 -10.81 -5.22 3.29
CA ARG A 41 -11.38 -6.45 3.87
C ARG A 41 -10.32 -7.40 4.39
N HIS A 42 -9.20 -7.50 3.69
CA HIS A 42 -8.08 -8.38 4.05
C HIS A 42 -6.99 -7.67 4.86
N ASN A 43 -7.24 -6.42 5.27
CA ASN A 43 -6.30 -5.58 6.02
C ASN A 43 -4.92 -5.46 5.34
N ILE A 44 -4.93 -5.36 4.00
CA ILE A 44 -3.75 -5.17 3.16
C ILE A 44 -3.42 -3.67 3.11
N PRO A 45 -2.22 -3.25 3.54
CA PRO A 45 -1.81 -1.85 3.47
C PRO A 45 -1.69 -1.38 2.01
N LEU A 46 -2.42 -0.31 1.66
CA LEU A 46 -2.33 0.31 0.33
C LEU A 46 -1.19 1.33 0.20
N HIS A 47 -0.61 1.75 1.31
CA HIS A 47 0.40 2.80 1.35
C HIS A 47 1.58 2.40 2.23
N PHE A 48 2.79 2.66 1.74
CA PHE A 48 3.99 2.62 2.55
C PHE A 48 3.98 3.76 3.57
N THR A 49 4.60 3.52 4.72
CA THR A 49 4.83 4.55 5.74
C THR A 49 5.76 5.64 5.22
N ASP A 50 5.67 6.83 5.81
CA ASP A 50 6.53 7.93 5.39
C ASP A 50 8.01 7.66 5.65
N ALA A 51 8.34 6.89 6.69
CA ALA A 51 9.69 6.45 6.97
C ALA A 51 10.25 5.60 5.81
N VAL A 52 9.47 4.65 5.28
CA VAL A 52 9.87 3.81 4.14
C VAL A 52 10.03 4.65 2.87
N LYS A 53 9.11 5.58 2.61
CA LYS A 53 9.22 6.50 1.47
C LYS A 53 10.46 7.38 1.56
N GLN A 54 10.78 7.90 2.75
CA GLN A 54 11.97 8.71 2.99
C GLN A 54 13.26 7.89 2.81
N ALA A 55 13.28 6.64 3.29
CA ALA A 55 14.41 5.75 3.07
C ALA A 55 14.62 5.47 1.57
N ALA A 56 13.56 5.16 0.84
CA ALA A 56 13.63 4.92 -0.60
C ALA A 56 14.16 6.14 -1.38
N LYS A 57 13.78 7.36 -0.99
CA LYS A 57 14.28 8.60 -1.61
C LYS A 57 15.78 8.85 -1.41
N LYS A 58 16.40 8.21 -0.41
CA LYS A 58 17.85 8.33 -0.16
C LYS A 58 18.67 7.39 -1.04
N VAL A 59 18.04 6.42 -1.69
CA VAL A 59 18.73 5.47 -2.58
C VAL A 59 19.15 6.22 -3.85
N PRO A 60 20.45 6.23 -4.21
CA PRO A 60 20.92 6.82 -5.46
C PRO A 60 20.30 6.13 -6.68
N ALA A 61 20.06 6.91 -7.74
CA ALA A 61 19.56 6.37 -9.00
C ALA A 61 20.66 5.61 -9.79
N ASP A 62 21.89 6.10 -9.70
CA ASP A 62 23.06 5.50 -10.32
C ASP A 62 23.86 4.70 -9.29
N ILE A 63 24.56 3.67 -9.77
CA ILE A 63 25.44 2.84 -8.96
C ILE A 63 26.66 3.67 -8.57
N VAL A 64 26.99 3.71 -7.27
CA VAL A 64 28.23 4.33 -6.79
C VAL A 64 29.36 3.30 -6.77
N ASP A 65 30.61 3.75 -6.89
CA ASP A 65 31.78 2.85 -6.94
C ASP A 65 31.85 1.90 -5.74
N GLU A 66 31.46 2.39 -4.56
CA GLU A 66 31.40 1.62 -3.31
C GLU A 66 30.47 0.40 -3.40
N ASP A 67 29.39 0.46 -4.18
CA ASP A 67 28.43 -0.65 -4.33
C ASP A 67 29.04 -1.85 -5.06
N THR A 68 30.11 -1.64 -5.83
CA THR A 68 30.71 -2.66 -6.71
C THR A 68 31.96 -3.32 -6.17
N LYS A 69 32.51 -2.81 -5.06
CA LYS A 69 33.86 -3.16 -4.58
C LYS A 69 34.11 -4.66 -4.38
N ASP A 70 33.09 -5.40 -3.92
CA ASP A 70 33.19 -6.84 -3.64
C ASP A 70 32.35 -7.69 -4.62
N ARG A 71 32.09 -7.17 -5.84
CA ARG A 71 31.27 -7.85 -6.86
C ARG A 71 32.10 -8.21 -8.10
N THR A 72 31.82 -9.36 -8.69
CA THR A 72 32.37 -9.73 -10.00
C THR A 72 31.66 -8.94 -11.11
N ASP A 73 32.42 -8.29 -11.98
CA ASP A 73 31.87 -7.57 -13.12
C ASP A 73 31.47 -8.52 -14.26
N LEU A 74 30.16 -8.68 -14.45
CA LEU A 74 29.57 -9.52 -15.50
C LEU A 74 28.89 -8.70 -16.60
N ARG A 75 29.07 -7.37 -16.65
CA ARG A 75 28.41 -6.49 -17.64
C ARG A 75 28.79 -6.79 -19.10
N HIS A 76 29.87 -7.56 -19.30
CA HIS A 76 30.31 -8.04 -20.61
C HIS A 76 29.51 -9.24 -21.13
N LEU A 77 28.68 -9.87 -20.30
CA LEU A 77 27.84 -11.01 -20.68
C LEU A 77 26.46 -10.55 -21.17
N PRO A 78 25.86 -11.22 -22.17
CA PRO A 78 24.59 -10.82 -22.76
C PRO A 78 23.39 -11.34 -21.95
N PHE A 79 23.11 -10.73 -20.80
CA PHE A 79 21.89 -11.02 -20.04
C PHE A 79 20.66 -10.43 -20.75
N VAL A 80 19.56 -11.19 -20.75
CA VAL A 80 18.25 -10.79 -21.28
C VAL A 80 17.18 -11.01 -20.21
N THR A 81 16.18 -10.14 -20.18
CA THR A 81 15.04 -10.15 -19.22
C THR A 81 13.72 -10.32 -19.95
#